data_AF-A0A8T1IYI6-F1
#
_entry.id   AF-A0A8T1IYI6-F1
#
_cell.length_a   1.000
_cell.length_b   1.000
_cell.length_c   1.000
_cell.angle_alpha   90.00
_cell.angle_beta   90.00
_cell.angle_gamma   90.00
#
_symmetry.space_group_name_H-M   'P 1'
#
loop_
_entity.id
_entity.type
_entity.pdbx_description
1 polymer ?
#
loop_
_entity_poly.entity_id
_entity_poly.type
_entity_poly.pdbx_seq_one_letter_code
_entity_poly.pdbx_strand_id
1 'polypeptide(L)'
;MRVGRALRNAACVLTDLLLSDRHADKSVLVLGHPGSGKTTLIRDVARCVSETMENVCIIDTSNEIGGDGLVPHECVGWARRMMVPSLEAQAGVMVECVQNHTVETLIVDEIGRKAEVLDVSTVRQRGPRLIASAHGDFRALIKNPDLKGLVGGSQQVIVGDKEAKASNQGKLQTQRAGNPIFDVIVELDHVVRGRCRIIWDVAKA
;
A
#
# COMPACT_ATOMS: atom_id res chain seq x y z
N MET A 1 10.49 10.57 23.27
CA MET A 1 9.61 9.40 23.24
C MET A 1 8.31 9.80 22.57
N ARG A 2 8.13 9.39 21.32
CA ARG A 2 6.90 9.60 20.56
C ARG A 2 5.91 8.50 20.97
N VAL A 3 4.80 8.92 21.56
CA VAL A 3 3.66 8.04 21.84
C VAL A 3 2.68 8.19 20.68
N GLY A 4 2.41 7.11 19.97
CA GLY A 4 1.44 7.12 18.88
C GLY A 4 0.05 7.45 19.41
N ARG A 5 -0.51 8.60 19.04
CA ARG A 5 -1.91 8.91 19.34
C ARG A 5 -2.79 8.04 18.44
N ALA A 6 -3.37 7.00 19.02
CA ALA A 6 -4.25 6.08 18.31
C ALA A 6 -5.68 6.64 18.24
N LEU A 7 -6.22 6.74 17.02
CA LEU A 7 -7.64 6.98 16.79
C LEU A 7 -8.27 5.64 16.41
N ARG A 8 -9.08 5.07 17.31
CA ARG A 8 -9.82 3.84 17.01
C ARG A 8 -10.93 4.11 15.99
N ASN A 9 -11.28 3.09 15.22
CA ASN A 9 -12.33 3.10 14.19
C ASN A 9 -12.01 3.96 12.97
N ALA A 10 -10.75 4.35 12.75
CA ALA A 10 -10.35 5.00 11.52
C ALA A 10 -10.50 4.07 10.30
N ALA A 11 -10.32 2.76 10.49
CA ALA A 11 -10.46 1.75 9.45
C ALA A 11 -11.92 1.35 9.16
N CYS A 12 -12.92 1.87 9.89
CA CYS A 12 -14.32 1.44 9.75
C CYS A 12 -14.86 1.64 8.32
N VAL A 13 -14.43 2.70 7.65
CA VAL A 13 -14.82 3.01 6.26
C VAL A 13 -14.26 2.01 5.25
N LEU A 14 -13.27 1.20 5.65
CA LEU A 14 -12.64 0.19 4.81
C LEU A 14 -12.90 -1.24 5.30
N THR A 15 -13.72 -1.46 6.34
CA THR A 15 -13.90 -2.79 6.92
C THR A 15 -14.38 -3.82 5.89
N ASP A 16 -15.31 -3.47 5.01
CA ASP A 16 -15.77 -4.37 3.94
C ASP A 16 -14.66 -4.72 2.95
N LEU A 17 -13.80 -3.75 2.60
CA LEU A 17 -12.64 -3.98 1.74
C LEU A 17 -11.59 -4.85 2.44
N LEU A 18 -11.41 -4.67 3.75
CA LEU A 18 -10.29 -5.25 4.47
C LEU A 18 -10.59 -6.64 5.01
N LEU A 19 -11.82 -6.89 5.47
CA LEU A 19 -12.19 -8.06 6.29
C LEU A 19 -13.27 -8.95 5.67
N SER A 20 -13.92 -8.55 4.57
CA SER A 20 -14.92 -9.42 3.93
C SER A 20 -14.25 -10.55 3.15
N ASP A 21 -14.87 -11.73 3.13
CA ASP A 21 -14.37 -12.90 2.38
C ASP A 21 -14.12 -12.62 0.90
N ARG A 22 -14.84 -11.63 0.33
CA ARG A 22 -14.69 -11.23 -1.08
C ARG A 22 -13.40 -10.48 -1.37
N HIS A 23 -12.87 -9.75 -0.38
CA HIS A 23 -11.80 -8.77 -0.58
C HIS A 23 -10.62 -8.94 0.39
N ALA A 24 -10.71 -9.84 1.36
CA ALA A 24 -9.67 -10.07 2.38
C ALA A 24 -8.32 -10.50 1.78
N ASP A 25 -8.28 -11.05 0.56
CA ASP A 25 -7.06 -11.41 -0.16
C ASP A 25 -6.40 -10.24 -0.90
N LYS A 26 -7.10 -9.09 -1.03
CA LYS A 26 -6.66 -7.98 -1.88
C LYS A 26 -5.55 -7.18 -1.22
N SER A 27 -4.51 -6.90 -2.00
CA SER A 27 -3.48 -5.94 -1.65
C SER A 27 -4.00 -4.51 -1.86
N VAL A 28 -3.85 -3.65 -0.86
CA VAL A 28 -4.43 -2.30 -0.82
C VAL A 28 -3.34 -1.23 -0.70
N LEU A 29 -3.35 -0.26 -1.61
CA LEU A 29 -2.51 0.93 -1.52
C LEU A 29 -3.34 2.13 -1.06
N VAL A 30 -2.96 2.71 0.08
CA VAL A 30 -3.57 3.93 0.62
C VAL A 30 -2.79 5.15 0.10
N LEU A 31 -3.43 5.94 -0.74
CA LEU A 31 -2.88 7.19 -1.25
C LEU A 31 -3.43 8.38 -0.48
N GLY A 32 -2.60 9.41 -0.32
CA GLY A 32 -3.04 10.67 0.24
C GLY A 32 -1.93 11.72 0.31
N HIS A 33 -2.34 12.98 0.39
CA HIS A 33 -1.43 14.09 0.64
C HIS A 33 -0.90 14.04 2.09
N PRO A 34 0.23 14.71 2.40
CA PRO A 34 0.69 14.87 3.77
C PRO A 34 -0.44 15.37 4.69
N GLY A 35 -0.60 14.77 5.87
CA GLY A 35 -1.65 15.14 6.83
C GLY A 35 -3.06 14.61 6.53
N SER A 36 -3.26 13.82 5.46
CA SER A 36 -4.56 13.20 5.13
C SER A 36 -5.00 12.08 6.09
N GLY A 37 -4.11 11.61 6.96
CA GLY A 37 -4.42 10.57 7.95
C GLY A 37 -4.00 9.15 7.55
N LYS A 38 -3.15 8.97 6.52
CA LYS A 38 -2.65 7.65 6.07
C LYS A 38 -2.12 6.79 7.23
N THR A 39 -1.20 7.33 8.02
CA THR A 39 -0.60 6.65 9.18
C THR A 39 -1.65 6.26 10.22
N THR A 40 -2.60 7.16 10.50
CA THR A 40 -3.70 6.89 11.44
C THR A 40 -4.58 5.75 10.96
N LEU A 41 -4.89 5.74 9.66
CA LEU A 41 -5.68 4.69 9.03
C LEU A 41 -4.92 3.35 9.05
N ILE A 42 -3.69 3.30 8.54
CA ILE A 42 -2.89 2.07 8.48
C ILE A 42 -2.66 1.47 9.87
N ARG A 43 -2.44 2.30 10.89
CA ARG A 43 -2.34 1.83 12.27
C ARG A 43 -3.58 1.08 12.73
N ASP A 44 -4.78 1.65 12.51
CA ASP A 44 -6.02 1.00 12.90
C ASP A 44 -6.35 -0.20 12.00
N VAL A 45 -5.94 -0.18 10.73
CA VAL A 45 -6.00 -1.35 9.83
C VAL A 45 -5.17 -2.49 10.38
N ALA A 46 -3.93 -2.25 10.82
CA ALA A 46 -3.08 -3.28 11.39
C ALA A 46 -3.71 -3.95 12.61
N ARG A 47 -4.34 -3.14 13.48
CA ARG A 47 -5.12 -3.64 14.61
C ARG A 47 -6.29 -4.51 14.14
N CYS A 48 -7.15 -4.00 13.27
CA CYS A 48 -8.34 -4.71 12.78
C CYS A 48 -7.99 -6.04 12.09
N VAL A 49 -6.95 -6.06 11.25
CA VAL A 49 -6.51 -7.27 10.54
C VAL A 49 -5.85 -8.25 11.50
N SER A 50 -5.01 -7.80 12.45
CA SER A 50 -4.39 -8.72 13.40
C SER A 50 -5.39 -9.36 14.38
N GLU A 51 -6.51 -8.70 14.64
CA GLU A 51 -7.63 -9.24 15.44
C GLU A 51 -8.38 -10.39 14.73
N THR A 52 -8.18 -10.62 13.42
CA THR A 52 -8.72 -11.79 12.70
C THR A 52 -7.87 -13.06 12.88
N MET A 53 -6.82 -13.00 13.71
CA MET A 53 -5.81 -14.05 13.89
C MET A 53 -4.84 -14.25 12.71
N GLU A 54 -4.84 -13.35 11.73
CA GLU A 54 -3.81 -13.31 10.68
C GLU A 54 -2.43 -12.95 11.27
N ASN A 55 -1.38 -13.59 10.74
CA ASN A 55 0.00 -13.21 11.01
C ASN A 55 0.36 -11.89 10.32
N VAL A 56 0.06 -10.77 10.99
CA VAL A 56 0.36 -9.41 10.50
C VAL A 56 1.75 -8.95 10.92
N CYS A 57 2.53 -8.42 9.97
CA CYS A 57 3.82 -7.77 10.22
C CYS A 57 3.80 -6.34 9.69
N ILE A 58 4.18 -5.37 10.52
CA ILE A 58 4.30 -3.95 10.17
C ILE A 58 5.77 -3.60 9.98
N ILE A 59 6.08 -2.98 8.85
CA ILE A 59 7.37 -2.39 8.52
C ILE A 59 7.25 -0.88 8.80
N ASP A 60 7.75 -0.46 9.95
CA ASP A 60 7.59 0.89 10.50
C ASP A 60 8.89 1.68 10.33
N THR A 61 8.93 2.55 9.31
CA THR A 61 10.15 3.28 8.92
C THR A 61 10.40 4.53 9.76
N SER A 62 9.33 5.23 10.13
CA SER A 62 9.38 6.49 10.86
C SER A 62 8.99 6.34 12.33
N ASN A 63 8.77 5.10 12.78
CA ASN A 63 8.22 4.75 14.09
C ASN A 63 6.90 5.47 14.39
N GLU A 64 6.15 5.87 13.36
CA GLU A 64 4.90 6.59 13.55
C GLU A 64 3.80 5.63 13.97
N ILE A 65 3.82 4.39 13.49
CA ILE A 65 2.73 3.43 13.73
C ILE A 65 2.78 2.95 15.18
N GLY A 66 3.91 2.40 15.63
CA GLY A 66 4.06 1.80 16.96
C GLY A 66 4.82 2.64 18.00
N GLY A 67 5.39 3.79 17.63
CA GLY A 67 6.20 4.63 18.54
C GLY A 67 7.63 4.13 18.76
N ASP A 68 8.41 4.81 19.60
CA ASP A 68 9.86 4.54 19.72
C ASP A 68 10.22 3.32 20.61
N GLY A 69 9.27 2.75 21.35
CA GLY A 69 9.54 1.64 22.29
C GLY A 69 9.71 0.30 21.56
N LEU A 70 10.54 -0.62 22.06
CA LEU A 70 10.77 -1.92 21.42
C LEU A 70 9.57 -2.88 21.52
N VAL A 71 8.72 -2.70 22.54
CA VAL A 71 7.47 -3.45 22.69
C VAL A 71 6.44 -2.86 21.73
N PRO A 72 5.77 -3.68 20.87
CA PRO A 72 4.69 -3.19 20.02
C PRO A 72 3.61 -2.49 20.86
N HIS A 73 3.22 -1.29 20.44
CA HIS A 73 2.19 -0.53 21.12
C HIS A 73 0.82 -1.18 20.91
N GLU A 74 -0.02 -1.22 21.96
CA GLU A 74 -1.38 -1.81 21.91
C GLU A 74 -2.29 -1.26 20.78
N CYS A 75 -1.92 -0.14 20.17
CA CYS A 75 -2.67 0.47 19.08
C CYS A 75 -2.63 -0.34 17.78
N VAL A 76 -1.73 -1.32 17.66
CA VAL A 76 -1.62 -2.22 16.50
C VAL A 76 -2.19 -3.61 16.74
N GLY A 77 -2.83 -3.86 17.90
CA GLY A 77 -3.40 -5.16 18.22
C GLY A 77 -2.34 -6.25 18.37
N TRP A 78 -2.54 -7.39 17.69
CA TRP A 78 -1.63 -8.54 17.71
C TRP A 78 -0.54 -8.47 16.64
N ALA A 79 -0.52 -7.41 15.83
CA ALA A 79 0.45 -7.27 14.76
C ALA A 79 1.89 -7.24 15.31
N ARG A 80 2.77 -8.02 14.69
CA ARG A 80 4.22 -7.87 14.87
C ARG A 80 4.66 -6.57 14.21
N ARG A 81 5.74 -5.98 14.73
CA ARG A 81 6.34 -4.79 14.14
C ARG A 81 7.84 -4.94 14.05
N MET A 82 8.37 -4.65 12.87
CA MET A 82 9.80 -4.49 12.62
C MET A 82 10.10 -3.01 12.37
N MET A 83 10.97 -2.44 13.20
CA MET A 83 11.45 -1.08 13.03
C MET A 83 12.51 -1.06 11.94
N VAL A 84 12.47 -0.07 11.06
CA VAL A 84 13.50 0.08 10.04
C VAL A 84 14.57 1.08 10.50
N PRO A 85 15.85 0.69 10.58
CA PRO A 85 16.90 1.56 11.14
C PRO A 85 17.29 2.72 10.22
N SER A 86 17.09 2.59 8.92
CA SER A 86 17.24 3.67 7.94
C SER A 86 16.37 3.39 6.72
N LEU A 87 16.11 4.40 5.89
CA LEU A 87 15.33 4.21 4.68
C LEU A 87 15.97 3.11 3.80
N GLU A 88 17.29 3.12 3.61
CA GLU A 88 18.03 2.13 2.83
C GLU A 88 17.84 0.69 3.32
N ALA A 89 17.58 0.50 4.61
CA ALA A 89 17.38 -0.82 5.21
C ALA A 89 15.97 -1.40 4.99
N GLN A 90 15.00 -0.59 4.57
CA GLN A 90 13.58 -1.00 4.45
C GLN A 90 13.42 -2.25 3.57
N ALA A 91 14.14 -2.30 2.46
CA ALA A 91 14.20 -3.45 1.55
C ALA A 91 14.55 -4.75 2.28
N GLY A 92 15.67 -4.73 3.01
CA GLY A 92 16.18 -5.88 3.75
C GLY A 92 15.21 -6.32 4.83
N VAL A 93 14.63 -5.37 5.58
CA VAL A 93 13.67 -5.67 6.65
C VAL A 93 12.37 -6.28 6.08
N MET A 94 11.88 -5.81 4.93
CA MET A 94 10.73 -6.44 4.26
C MET A 94 11.01 -7.89 3.85
N VAL A 95 12.18 -8.13 3.24
CA VAL A 95 12.61 -9.46 2.81
C VAL A 95 12.77 -10.40 4.00
N GLU A 96 13.41 -9.93 5.07
CA GLU A 96 13.56 -10.65 6.33
C GLU A 96 12.20 -10.98 6.95
N CYS A 97 11.25 -10.02 6.98
CA CYS A 97 9.95 -10.28 7.59
C CYS A 97 9.25 -11.47 6.92
N VAL A 98 9.24 -11.48 5.58
CA VAL A 98 8.57 -12.54 4.82
C VAL A 98 9.30 -13.88 4.93
N GLN A 99 10.62 -13.89 5.09
CA GLN A 99 11.40 -15.13 5.20
C GLN A 99 11.24 -15.80 6.57
N ASN A 100 11.12 -15.02 7.64
CA ASN A 100 11.29 -15.54 9.00
C ASN A 100 10.01 -15.57 9.84
N HIS A 101 8.94 -14.88 9.44
CA HIS A 101 7.78 -14.64 10.32
C HIS A 101 6.44 -15.18 9.80
N THR A 102 6.45 -16.03 8.76
CA THR A 102 5.24 -16.66 8.18
C THR A 102 4.10 -15.66 8.02
N VAL A 103 4.39 -14.55 7.35
CA VAL A 103 3.49 -13.39 7.28
C VAL A 103 2.36 -13.65 6.30
N GLU A 104 1.12 -13.48 6.75
CA GLU A 104 -0.08 -13.52 5.91
C GLU A 104 -0.38 -12.15 5.31
N THR A 105 -0.28 -11.11 6.15
CA THR A 105 -0.46 -9.71 5.74
C THR A 105 0.76 -8.87 6.14
N LEU A 106 1.44 -8.30 5.16
CA LEU A 106 2.54 -7.36 5.36
C LEU A 106 2.04 -5.92 5.19
N ILE A 107 2.26 -5.10 6.21
CA ILE A 107 1.89 -3.71 6.24
C ILE A 107 3.15 -2.85 6.15
N VAL A 108 3.23 -1.94 5.18
CA VAL A 108 4.36 -1.02 5.02
C VAL A 108 3.86 0.40 5.24
N ASP A 109 4.41 1.12 6.23
CA ASP A 109 3.90 2.45 6.58
C ASP A 109 3.88 3.38 5.36
N GLU A 110 5.01 3.51 4.66
CA GLU A 110 5.09 4.30 3.44
C GLU A 110 6.07 3.73 2.42
N ILE A 111 5.69 3.81 1.14
CA ILE A 111 6.52 3.55 -0.03
C ILE A 111 6.66 4.87 -0.79
N GLY A 112 7.89 5.40 -0.85
CA GLY A 112 8.23 6.70 -1.41
C GLY A 112 9.41 6.70 -2.37
N ARG A 113 10.13 5.58 -2.53
CA ARG A 113 11.34 5.50 -3.37
C ARG A 113 11.29 4.37 -4.40
N LYS A 114 11.96 4.58 -5.54
CA LYS A 114 12.07 3.59 -6.64
C LYS A 114 12.59 2.22 -6.18
N ALA A 115 13.57 2.21 -5.28
CA ALA A 115 14.14 0.96 -4.75
C ALA A 115 13.06 0.13 -4.05
N GLU A 116 12.28 0.76 -3.17
CA GLU A 116 11.21 0.11 -2.43
C GLU A 116 10.14 -0.49 -3.34
N VAL A 117 9.84 0.12 -4.49
CA VAL A 117 8.87 -0.42 -5.45
C VAL A 117 9.32 -1.78 -5.99
N LEU A 118 10.60 -1.93 -6.29
CA LEU A 118 11.18 -3.21 -6.74
C LEU A 118 11.13 -4.26 -5.63
N ASP A 119 11.43 -3.84 -4.41
CA ASP A 119 11.45 -4.73 -3.24
C ASP A 119 10.04 -5.22 -2.89
N VAL A 120 9.06 -4.32 -2.89
CA VAL A 120 7.65 -4.64 -2.64
C VAL A 120 7.12 -5.55 -3.74
N SER A 121 7.54 -5.36 -5.00
CA SER A 121 7.21 -6.30 -6.09
C SER A 121 7.76 -7.70 -5.82
N THR A 122 8.99 -7.81 -5.31
CA THR A 122 9.61 -9.10 -4.98
C THR A 122 8.92 -9.76 -3.79
N VAL A 123 8.55 -8.97 -2.79
CA VAL A 123 7.77 -9.41 -1.64
C VAL A 123 6.39 -9.91 -2.06
N ARG A 124 5.69 -9.20 -2.96
CA ARG A 124 4.37 -9.62 -3.46
C ARG A 124 4.40 -11.01 -4.09
N GLN A 125 5.48 -11.32 -4.84
CA GLN A 125 5.65 -12.63 -5.47
C GLN A 125 5.81 -13.78 -4.46
N ARG A 126 6.15 -13.49 -3.20
CA ARG A 126 6.26 -14.50 -2.13
C ARG A 126 4.93 -14.83 -1.47
N GLY A 127 3.84 -14.16 -1.84
CA GLY A 127 2.48 -14.51 -1.45
C GLY A 127 1.77 -13.68 -0.38
N PRO A 128 2.40 -12.84 0.48
CA PRO A 128 1.63 -12.10 1.47
C PRO A 128 0.69 -11.11 0.79
N ARG A 129 -0.44 -10.85 1.45
CA ARG A 129 -1.27 -9.68 1.19
C ARG A 129 -0.48 -8.43 1.57
N LEU A 130 -0.49 -7.41 0.73
CA LEU A 130 0.21 -6.15 0.99
C LEU A 130 -0.75 -5.02 1.30
N ILE A 131 -0.52 -4.31 2.40
CA ILE A 131 -1.20 -3.05 2.69
C ILE A 131 -0.12 -1.99 2.86
N ALA A 132 -0.16 -0.91 2.09
CA ALA A 132 0.85 0.14 2.22
C ALA A 132 0.27 1.53 2.03
N SER A 133 1.00 2.57 2.42
CA SER A 133 0.70 3.93 1.96
C SER A 133 1.74 4.48 0.99
N ALA A 134 1.31 5.47 0.20
CA ALA A 134 2.21 6.31 -0.57
C ALA A 134 1.65 7.74 -0.65
N HIS A 135 2.52 8.69 -0.99
CA HIS A 135 2.13 10.08 -1.14
C HIS A 135 1.46 10.38 -2.49
N GLY A 136 0.45 11.26 -2.45
CA GLY A 136 -0.21 11.81 -3.64
C GLY A 136 -1.57 11.16 -3.91
N ASP A 137 -2.01 11.27 -5.16
CA ASP A 137 -3.20 10.61 -5.71
C ASP A 137 -2.80 9.68 -6.88
N PHE A 138 -3.74 8.90 -7.39
CA PHE A 138 -3.53 7.94 -8.47
C PHE A 138 -3.01 8.60 -9.75
N ARG A 139 -3.50 9.81 -10.06
CA ARG A 139 -3.08 10.53 -11.27
C ARG A 139 -1.62 10.99 -11.16
N ALA A 140 -1.21 11.45 -9.99
CA ALA A 140 0.18 11.78 -9.69
C ALA A 140 1.05 10.52 -9.70
N LEU A 141 0.56 9.42 -9.14
CA LEU A 141 1.27 8.14 -9.05
C LEU A 141 1.61 7.55 -10.42
N ILE A 142 0.67 7.54 -11.37
CA ILE A 142 0.91 7.03 -12.74
C ILE A 142 2.01 7.83 -13.48
N LYS A 143 2.10 9.12 -13.19
CA LYS A 143 3.08 10.03 -13.80
C LYS A 143 4.44 9.98 -13.12
N ASN A 144 4.51 9.47 -11.89
CA ASN A 144 5.74 9.39 -11.13
C ASN A 144 6.63 8.26 -11.67
N PRO A 145 7.80 8.55 -12.26
CA PRO A 145 8.66 7.53 -12.86
C PRO A 145 9.20 6.51 -11.84
N ASP A 146 9.32 6.91 -10.57
CA ASP A 146 9.86 6.09 -9.50
C ASP A 146 8.77 5.20 -8.87
N LEU A 147 7.55 5.71 -8.76
CA LEU A 147 6.45 5.05 -8.03
C LEU A 147 5.37 4.40 -8.89
N LYS A 148 5.29 4.72 -10.20
CA LYS A 148 4.27 4.14 -11.09
C LYS A 148 4.29 2.61 -11.15
N GLY A 149 5.41 1.97 -10.79
CA GLY A 149 5.50 0.51 -10.69
C GLY A 149 4.52 -0.10 -9.68
N LEU A 150 4.12 0.64 -8.63
CA LEU A 150 3.12 0.19 -7.65
C LEU A 150 1.77 -0.14 -8.31
N VAL A 151 1.47 0.54 -9.41
CA VAL A 151 0.26 0.35 -10.22
C VAL A 151 0.56 -0.32 -11.55
N GLY A 152 1.69 -1.02 -11.71
CA GLY A 152 2.01 -1.77 -12.94
C GLY A 152 2.66 -0.92 -14.03
N GLY A 153 2.99 0.33 -13.74
CA GLY A 153 3.73 1.21 -14.62
C GLY A 153 3.00 1.64 -15.88
N SER A 154 3.72 2.37 -16.74
CA SER A 154 3.24 2.86 -18.02
C SER A 154 4.35 2.83 -19.06
N GLN A 155 4.01 2.42 -20.27
CA GLN A 155 4.90 2.33 -21.43
C GLN A 155 4.20 2.86 -22.68
N GLN A 156 4.97 3.41 -23.62
CA GLN A 156 4.45 3.77 -24.93
C GLN A 156 4.62 2.60 -25.88
N VAL A 157 3.53 2.21 -26.54
CA VAL A 157 3.52 1.15 -27.55
C VAL A 157 2.96 1.70 -28.85
N ILE A 158 3.49 1.20 -29.96
CA ILE A 158 2.96 1.49 -31.29
C ILE A 158 1.95 0.39 -31.61
N VAL A 159 0.67 0.74 -31.66
CA VAL A 159 -0.41 -0.19 -32.02
C VAL A 159 -0.65 -0.21 -33.53
N GLY A 160 -1.28 -1.28 -34.01
CA GLY A 160 -1.64 -1.42 -35.42
C GLY A 160 -2.78 -0.49 -35.86
N ASP A 161 -2.97 -0.33 -37.17
CA ASP A 161 -4.00 0.56 -37.74
C ASP A 161 -5.42 0.19 -37.32
N LYS A 162 -5.71 -1.10 -37.12
CA LYS A 162 -7.01 -1.58 -36.66
C LYS A 162 -7.31 -1.12 -35.23
N GLU A 163 -6.34 -1.25 -34.33
CA GLU A 163 -6.48 -0.83 -32.92
C GLU A 163 -6.52 0.69 -32.78
N ALA A 164 -5.69 1.43 -33.51
CA ALA A 164 -5.71 2.89 -33.53
C ALA A 164 -7.08 3.43 -33.98
N LYS A 165 -7.69 2.81 -35.01
CA LYS A 165 -9.05 3.16 -35.45
C LYS A 165 -10.11 2.75 -34.42
N ALA A 166 -9.97 1.60 -33.76
CA ALA A 166 -10.92 1.13 -32.77
C ALA A 166 -10.93 1.99 -31.49
N SER A 167 -9.77 2.51 -31.06
CA SER A 167 -9.65 3.35 -29.87
C SER A 167 -9.86 4.85 -30.13
N ASN A 168 -10.01 5.28 -31.39
CA ASN A 168 -9.99 6.69 -31.81
C ASN A 168 -8.75 7.46 -31.30
N GLN A 169 -7.62 6.78 -31.12
CA GLN A 169 -6.35 7.38 -30.71
C GLN A 169 -5.27 7.19 -31.78
N GLY A 170 -4.17 7.95 -31.67
CA GLY A 170 -3.01 7.75 -32.53
C GLY A 170 -2.39 6.36 -32.38
N LYS A 171 -1.47 6.01 -33.29
CA LYS A 171 -0.74 4.72 -33.22
C LYS A 171 0.15 4.63 -31.98
N LEU A 172 0.67 5.74 -31.49
CA LEU A 172 1.44 5.77 -30.25
C LEU A 172 0.48 5.89 -29.07
N GLN A 173 0.32 4.81 -28.32
CA GLN A 173 -0.60 4.73 -27.19
C GLN A 173 0.17 4.43 -25.90
N THR A 174 -0.31 4.98 -24.79
CA THR A 174 0.22 4.63 -23.46
C THR A 174 -0.56 3.44 -22.92
N GLN A 175 0.15 2.35 -22.63
CA GLN A 175 -0.42 1.15 -22.03
C GLN A 175 0.30 0.81 -20.73
N ARG A 176 -0.31 -0.05 -19.89
CA ARG A 176 0.31 -0.54 -18.66
C ARG A 176 1.53 -1.39 -19.01
N ALA A 177 2.59 -1.29 -18.21
CA ALA A 177 3.85 -2.00 -18.47
C ALA A 177 3.85 -3.43 -17.88
N GLY A 178 3.06 -3.69 -16.84
CA GLY A 178 2.92 -4.98 -16.19
C GLY A 178 1.74 -5.01 -15.22
N ASN A 179 1.63 -6.09 -14.45
CA ASN A 179 0.58 -6.22 -13.45
C ASN A 179 0.82 -5.24 -12.28
N PRO A 180 -0.23 -4.62 -11.73
CA PRO A 180 -0.08 -3.80 -10.53
C PRO A 180 0.31 -4.66 -9.32
N ILE A 181 1.07 -4.06 -8.40
CA ILE A 181 1.45 -4.70 -7.13
C ILE A 181 0.23 -4.76 -6.20
N PHE A 182 -0.58 -3.69 -6.24
CA PHE A 182 -1.79 -3.54 -5.44
C PHE A 182 -3.04 -3.71 -6.30
N ASP A 183 -4.00 -4.46 -5.78
CA ASP A 183 -5.25 -4.79 -6.46
C ASP A 183 -6.25 -3.64 -6.36
N VAL A 184 -6.24 -2.94 -5.23
CA VAL A 184 -7.16 -1.86 -4.87
C VAL A 184 -6.38 -0.63 -4.41
N ILE A 185 -6.87 0.56 -4.77
CA ILE A 185 -6.37 1.83 -4.24
C ILE A 185 -7.46 2.52 -3.43
N VAL A 186 -7.07 3.04 -2.26
CA VAL A 186 -7.88 3.92 -1.44
C VAL A 186 -7.22 5.30 -1.42
N GLU A 187 -7.83 6.28 -2.06
CA GLU A 187 -7.36 7.67 -2.05
C GLU A 187 -8.08 8.45 -0.94
N LEU A 188 -7.33 8.92 0.06
CA LEU A 188 -7.86 9.75 1.13
C LEU A 188 -8.05 11.19 0.65
N ASP A 189 -9.22 11.75 0.93
CA ASP A 189 -9.51 13.15 0.70
C ASP A 189 -8.78 14.00 1.76
N HIS A 190 -7.97 14.95 1.30
CA HIS A 190 -7.18 15.83 2.16
C HIS A 190 -7.95 17.09 2.58
N VAL A 191 -9.06 17.41 1.92
CA VAL A 191 -9.94 18.53 2.22
C VAL A 191 -11.05 18.07 3.17
N VAL A 192 -11.69 16.93 2.86
CA VAL A 192 -12.80 16.37 3.66
C VAL A 192 -12.34 15.10 4.37
N ARG A 193 -12.00 15.23 5.66
CA ARG A 193 -11.57 14.08 6.47
C ARG A 193 -12.65 12.99 6.53
N GLY A 194 -12.22 11.74 6.48
CA GLY A 194 -13.11 10.57 6.53
C GLY A 194 -13.75 10.21 5.18
N ARG A 195 -13.52 11.00 4.13
CA ARG A 195 -13.91 10.64 2.76
C ARG A 195 -12.72 9.99 2.05
N CYS A 196 -13.02 8.94 1.28
CA CYS A 196 -12.05 8.34 0.37
C CYS A 196 -12.69 8.00 -0.97
N ARG A 197 -11.86 7.88 -2.00
CA ARG A 197 -12.21 7.28 -3.29
C ARG A 197 -11.56 5.92 -3.40
N ILE A 198 -12.32 4.93 -3.88
CA ILE A 198 -11.80 3.57 -4.06
C ILE A 198 -11.71 3.27 -5.56
N ILE A 199 -10.55 2.76 -5.97
CA ILE A 199 -10.33 2.14 -7.28
C ILE A 199 -10.25 0.64 -7.04
N TRP A 200 -11.34 -0.06 -7.34
CA TRP A 200 -11.55 -1.48 -6.99
C TRP A 200 -10.75 -2.47 -7.85
N ASP A 201 -10.32 -2.06 -9.03
CA ASP A 201 -9.54 -2.88 -9.94
C ASP A 201 -8.48 -1.99 -10.59
N VAL A 202 -7.29 -1.99 -10.00
CA VAL A 202 -6.17 -1.17 -10.49
C VAL A 202 -5.72 -1.64 -11.87
N ALA A 203 -5.90 -2.90 -12.24
CA ALA A 203 -5.50 -3.40 -13.56
C ALA A 203 -6.37 -2.78 -14.67
N LYS A 204 -7.66 -2.54 -14.41
CA LYS A 204 -8.63 -1.93 -15.34
C LYS A 204 -8.75 -0.40 -15.26
N ALA A 205 -8.07 0.24 -14.31
CA ALA A 205 -8.16 1.68 -14.05
C ALA A 205 -7.29 2.55 -14.97
#